data_AF-A0A8I0JKZ6-F1
#
_entry.id   AF-A0A8I0JKZ6-F1
#
_cell.length_a   1.000
_cell.length_b   1.000
_cell.length_c   1.000
_cell.angle_alpha   90.00
_cell.angle_beta   90.00
_cell.angle_gamma   90.00
#
_symmetry.space_group_name_H-M   'P 1'
#
loop_
_entity.id
_entity.type
_entity.pdbx_description
1 polymer ?
#
loop_
_entity_poly.entity_id
_entity_poly.type
_entity_poly.pdbx_seq_one_letter_code
_entity_poly.pdbx_strand_id
1 'polypeptide(L)'
;MRVLSNNDFNAFWDGIAQDKPLKTPDKGRTASFTVIRRSDSGLEVRTHKGNTVRIRREAFGAVLRHLAQEHHGAERPCIVASSQHRPGFLGFAAKQANDNAAVVITYILPILQDAGLVEIDGNRPNRTWLL
;
A
#
# COMPACT_ATOMS: atom_id res chain seq x y z
N MET A 1 -11.81 -16.36 3.87
CA MET A 1 -10.95 -15.23 3.44
C MET A 1 -10.26 -15.63 2.15
N ARG A 2 -10.51 -14.90 1.05
CA ARG A 2 -10.02 -15.29 -0.29
C ARG A 2 -8.56 -14.85 -0.43
N VAL A 3 -7.65 -15.80 -0.62
CA VAL A 3 -6.29 -15.49 -1.06
C VAL A 3 -6.41 -14.95 -2.49
N LEU A 4 -5.91 -13.74 -2.76
CA LEU A 4 -5.87 -13.20 -4.12
C LEU A 4 -5.13 -14.19 -5.02
N SER A 5 -5.80 -14.68 -6.07
CA SER A 5 -5.13 -15.53 -7.04
C SER A 5 -4.06 -14.72 -7.78
N ASN A 6 -3.06 -15.39 -8.37
CA ASN A 6 -2.06 -14.72 -9.20
C ASN A 6 -2.73 -13.93 -10.35
N ASN A 7 -3.85 -14.43 -10.88
CA ASN A 7 -4.61 -13.75 -11.92
C ASN A 7 -5.28 -12.48 -11.39
N ASP A 8 -5.86 -12.50 -10.19
CA ASP A 8 -6.46 -11.32 -9.57
C ASP A 8 -5.39 -10.26 -9.29
N PHE A 9 -4.20 -10.67 -8.84
CA PHE A 9 -3.08 -9.75 -8.61
C PHE A 9 -2.53 -9.16 -9.92
N ASN A 10 -2.44 -9.94 -10.99
CA ASN A 10 -2.03 -9.44 -12.31
C ASN A 10 -3.05 -8.42 -12.86
N ALA A 11 -4.34 -8.75 -12.79
CA ALA A 11 -5.40 -7.84 -13.23
C ALA A 11 -5.41 -6.52 -12.45
N PHE A 12 -5.23 -6.58 -11.12
CA PHE A 12 -4.99 -5.40 -10.29
C PHE A 12 -3.80 -4.59 -10.81
N TRP A 13 -2.65 -5.24 -10.98
CA TRP A 13 -1.41 -4.59 -11.39
C TRP A 13 -1.59 -3.85 -12.72
N ASP A 14 -2.17 -4.53 -13.70
CA ASP A 14 -2.46 -4.01 -15.04
C ASP A 14 -3.59 -2.96 -15.06
N GLY A 15 -4.38 -2.87 -13.99
CA GLY A 15 -5.41 -1.85 -13.77
C GLY A 15 -4.95 -0.58 -13.04
N ILE A 16 -3.74 -0.55 -12.44
CA ILE A 16 -3.24 0.65 -11.73
C ILE A 16 -3.18 1.85 -12.68
N ALA A 17 -3.99 2.88 -12.42
CA ALA A 17 -4.00 4.10 -13.20
C ALA A 17 -2.71 4.91 -13.01
N GLN A 18 -2.14 5.37 -14.12
CA GLN A 18 -1.05 6.35 -14.12
C GLN A 18 -1.63 7.77 -14.19
N ASP A 19 -0.88 8.75 -13.71
CA ASP A 19 -1.21 10.18 -13.67
C ASP A 19 -2.46 10.56 -12.84
N LYS A 20 -3.05 9.59 -12.12
CA LYS A 20 -4.12 9.83 -11.16
C LYS A 20 -3.55 10.29 -9.81
N PRO A 21 -3.97 11.45 -9.27
CA PRO A 21 -3.57 11.88 -7.94
C PRO A 21 -4.27 11.04 -6.85
N LEU A 22 -3.49 10.51 -5.92
CA LEU A 22 -3.93 9.80 -4.72
C LEU A 22 -3.46 10.54 -3.46
N LYS A 23 -4.01 10.19 -2.30
CA LYS A 23 -3.68 10.81 -1.01
C LYS A 23 -3.17 9.78 -0.01
N THR A 24 -2.18 10.15 0.80
CA THR A 24 -1.74 9.33 1.93
C THR A 24 -2.86 9.22 2.98
N PRO A 25 -2.92 8.12 3.76
CA PRO A 25 -4.11 7.76 4.54
C PRO A 25 -4.29 8.49 5.90
N ASP A 26 -3.37 9.34 6.33
CA ASP A 26 -3.41 10.00 7.66
C ASP A 26 -4.41 11.18 7.65
N LYS A 27 -5.63 10.99 8.19
CA LYS A 27 -6.66 12.05 8.31
C LYS A 27 -6.12 13.16 9.22
N GLY A 28 -5.66 14.25 8.62
CA GLY A 28 -5.04 15.40 9.30
C GLY A 28 -3.63 15.73 8.81
N ARG A 29 -2.96 14.82 8.10
CA ARG A 29 -1.65 15.04 7.44
C ARG A 29 -1.59 14.41 6.04
N THR A 30 -2.74 14.32 5.37
CA THR A 30 -2.84 13.76 4.02
C THR A 30 -1.97 14.56 3.07
N ALA A 31 -1.16 13.86 2.30
CA ALA A 31 -0.32 14.44 1.27
C ALA A 31 -0.64 13.78 -0.08
N SER A 32 -0.70 14.57 -1.14
CA SER A 32 -0.93 14.05 -2.48
C SER A 32 0.33 13.37 -3.05
N PHE A 33 0.11 12.37 -3.87
CA PHE A 33 1.12 11.74 -4.71
C PHE A 33 0.48 11.23 -6.00
N THR A 34 1.28 10.96 -7.01
CA THR A 34 0.81 10.47 -8.31
C THR A 34 1.63 9.27 -8.73
N VAL A 35 1.01 8.23 -9.27
CA VAL A 35 1.72 7.14 -9.95
C VAL A 35 2.16 7.65 -11.32
N ILE A 36 3.46 7.78 -11.54
CA ILE A 36 4.02 8.40 -12.76
C ILE A 36 4.57 7.37 -13.73
N ARG A 37 4.82 6.16 -13.24
CA ARG A 37 5.29 5.05 -14.06
C ARG A 37 4.83 3.74 -13.44
N ARG A 38 4.29 2.86 -14.26
CA ARG A 38 4.13 1.43 -13.96
C ARG A 38 5.01 0.60 -14.88
N SER A 39 5.67 -0.41 -14.32
CA SER A 39 6.35 -1.48 -15.05
C SER A 39 6.01 -2.84 -14.46
N ASP A 40 6.51 -3.92 -15.06
CA ASP A 40 6.31 -5.28 -14.56
C ASP A 40 6.97 -5.51 -13.19
N SER A 41 8.00 -4.73 -12.87
CA SER A 41 8.82 -4.85 -11.66
C SER A 41 8.41 -3.89 -10.54
N GLY A 42 7.65 -2.83 -10.83
CA GLY A 42 7.29 -1.86 -9.81
C GLY A 42 6.58 -0.61 -10.32
N LEU A 43 6.42 0.34 -9.40
CA LEU A 43 5.88 1.66 -9.64
C LEU A 43 6.93 2.72 -9.31
N GLU A 44 6.83 3.85 -10.01
CA GLU A 44 7.39 5.11 -9.56
C GLU A 44 6.25 6.04 -9.17
N VAL A 45 6.33 6.62 -7.97
CA VAL A 45 5.38 7.63 -7.49
C VAL A 45 6.08 8.97 -7.29
N ARG A 46 5.43 10.05 -7.72
CA ARG A 46 5.87 11.42 -7.47
C ARG A 46 5.12 12.00 -6.29
N THR A 47 5.86 12.41 -5.26
CA THR A 47 5.31 13.01 -4.05
C THR A 47 4.97 14.48 -4.27
N HIS A 48 4.11 15.07 -3.44
CA HIS A 48 3.84 16.52 -3.45
C HIS A 48 5.09 17.41 -3.32
N LYS A 49 6.21 16.89 -2.80
CA LYS A 49 7.49 17.62 -2.69
C LYS A 49 8.37 17.49 -3.93
N GLY A 50 7.89 16.84 -5.00
CA GLY A 50 8.64 16.60 -6.23
C GLY A 50 9.56 15.38 -6.20
N ASN A 51 9.77 14.75 -5.04
CA ASN A 51 10.59 13.54 -4.94
C ASN A 51 9.91 12.34 -5.62
N THR A 52 10.71 11.48 -6.25
CA THR A 52 10.28 10.20 -6.80
C THR A 52 10.60 9.07 -5.82
N VAL A 53 9.61 8.22 -5.55
CA VAL A 53 9.76 7.01 -4.72
C VAL A 53 9.51 5.79 -5.60
N ARG A 54 10.40 4.81 -5.55
CA ARG A 54 10.25 3.53 -6.24
C ARG A 54 9.63 2.50 -5.28
N ILE A 55 8.64 1.78 -5.79
CA ILE A 55 7.92 0.75 -5.04
C ILE A 55 7.92 -0.52 -5.87
N ARG A 56 8.57 -1.55 -5.36
CA ARG A 56 8.63 -2.88 -5.97
C ARG A 56 7.26 -3.54 -5.97
N ARG A 57 6.96 -4.28 -7.04
CA ARG A 57 5.71 -5.05 -7.18
C ARG A 57 5.52 -6.05 -6.04
N GLU A 58 6.62 -6.63 -5.58
CA GLU A 58 6.65 -7.59 -4.48
C GLU A 58 6.18 -6.98 -3.15
N ALA A 59 6.36 -5.67 -2.94
CA ALA A 59 5.90 -4.99 -1.74
C ALA A 59 4.37 -4.96 -1.62
N PHE A 60 3.65 -4.87 -2.74
CA PHE A 60 2.19 -4.97 -2.76
C PHE A 60 1.75 -6.39 -2.39
N GLY A 61 2.38 -7.40 -2.99
CA GLY A 61 2.11 -8.80 -2.67
C GLY A 61 2.39 -9.13 -1.20
N ALA A 62 3.46 -8.58 -0.62
CA ALA A 62 3.80 -8.78 0.79
C ALA A 62 2.74 -8.20 1.75
N VAL A 63 2.23 -7.00 1.45
CA VAL A 63 1.16 -6.36 2.23
C VAL A 63 -0.13 -7.18 2.18
N LEU A 64 -0.59 -7.55 0.99
CA LEU A 64 -1.80 -8.34 0.80
C LEU A 64 -1.68 -9.72 1.46
N ARG A 65 -0.53 -10.37 1.31
CA ARG A 65 -0.24 -11.66 1.94
C ARG A 65 -0.28 -11.57 3.46
N HIS A 66 0.32 -10.53 4.05
CA HIS A 66 0.29 -10.33 5.50
C HIS A 66 -1.14 -10.16 6.02
N LEU A 67 -1.95 -9.30 5.37
CA LEU A 67 -3.34 -9.13 5.76
C LEU A 67 -4.14 -10.44 5.68
N ALA A 68 -3.89 -11.24 4.64
CA ALA A 68 -4.59 -12.51 4.44
C ALA A 68 -4.17 -13.59 5.46
N GLN A 69 -2.88 -13.71 5.74
CA GLN A 69 -2.34 -14.69 6.68
C GLN A 69 -2.77 -14.41 8.12
N GLU A 70 -2.83 -13.13 8.50
CA GLU A 70 -3.22 -12.71 9.85
C GLU A 70 -4.73 -12.53 10.04
N HIS A 71 -5.51 -12.84 9.01
CA HIS A 71 -6.97 -12.74 9.01
C HIS A 71 -7.51 -11.33 9.29
N HIS A 72 -6.89 -10.30 8.70
CA HIS A 72 -7.33 -8.92 8.79
C HIS A 72 -8.49 -8.61 7.82
N GLY A 73 -9.72 -8.75 8.32
CA GLY A 73 -10.95 -8.29 7.67
C GLY A 73 -11.59 -7.11 8.41
N ALA A 74 -12.79 -6.70 7.98
CA ALA A 74 -13.50 -5.54 8.55
C ALA A 74 -13.69 -5.61 10.09
N GLU A 75 -13.95 -6.81 10.62
CA GLU A 75 -14.12 -7.02 12.07
C GLU A 75 -12.80 -7.09 12.84
N ARG A 76 -11.66 -7.28 12.14
CA ARG A 76 -10.34 -7.40 12.75
C ARG A 76 -9.30 -6.57 11.97
N PRO A 77 -9.45 -5.24 11.94
CA PRO A 77 -8.60 -4.40 11.11
C PRO A 77 -7.16 -4.35 11.64
N CYS A 78 -6.20 -4.24 10.72
CA CYS A 78 -4.77 -4.13 11.03
C CYS A 78 -4.41 -2.69 11.34
N ILE A 79 -3.59 -2.46 12.37
CA ILE A 79 -3.05 -1.12 12.67
C ILE A 79 -1.92 -0.78 11.70
N VAL A 80 -2.04 0.38 11.04
CA VAL A 80 -1.04 0.94 10.13
C VAL A 80 -0.12 1.87 10.92
N ALA A 81 1.07 1.38 11.27
CA ALA A 81 2.12 2.21 11.86
C ALA A 81 3.25 2.44 10.84
N SER A 82 3.25 3.61 10.20
CA SER A 82 4.28 4.04 9.24
C SER A 82 5.41 4.80 9.94
N SER A 83 6.31 4.08 10.60
CA SER A 83 7.52 4.66 11.21
C SER A 83 8.77 4.09 10.56
N GLN A 84 9.75 4.94 10.29
CA GLN A 84 11.02 4.53 9.70
C GLN A 84 11.87 3.68 10.65
N HIS A 85 11.81 3.99 11.95
CA HIS A 85 12.61 3.33 12.98
C HIS A 85 11.90 2.16 13.65
N ARG A 86 10.55 2.21 13.73
CA ARG A 86 9.72 1.17 14.35
C ARG A 86 8.44 0.96 13.53
N PRO A 87 8.55 0.46 12.30
CA PRO A 87 7.37 0.19 11.48
C PRO A 87 6.47 -0.86 12.15
N GLY A 88 5.15 -0.71 12.03
CA GLY A 88 4.23 -1.81 12.33
C GLY A 88 4.39 -2.94 11.33
N PHE A 89 3.74 -4.08 11.57
CA PHE A 89 3.93 -5.29 10.78
C PHE A 89 3.77 -5.08 9.26
N LEU A 90 2.74 -4.33 8.83
CA LEU A 90 2.56 -3.99 7.42
C LEU A 90 3.68 -3.12 6.85
N GLY A 91 4.11 -2.10 7.60
CA GLY A 91 5.21 -1.24 7.21
C GLY A 91 6.53 -2.02 7.09
N PHE A 92 6.73 -2.99 7.98
CA PHE A 92 7.90 -3.86 7.99
C PHE A 92 7.90 -4.85 6.83
N ALA A 93 6.77 -5.52 6.57
CA ALA A 93 6.60 -6.43 5.44
C ALA A 93 6.83 -5.71 4.10
N ALA A 94 6.21 -4.53 3.92
CA ALA A 94 6.38 -3.71 2.74
C ALA A 94 7.84 -3.23 2.57
N LYS A 95 8.48 -2.81 3.66
CA LYS A 95 9.88 -2.37 3.66
C LYS A 95 10.83 -3.49 3.24
N GLN A 96 10.71 -4.68 3.83
CA GLN A 96 11.56 -5.82 3.48
C GLN A 96 11.41 -6.22 2.00
N ALA A 97 10.18 -6.26 1.51
CA ALA A 97 9.89 -6.57 0.11
C ALA A 97 10.25 -5.43 -0.88
N ASN A 98 10.66 -4.27 -0.37
CA ASN A 98 11.12 -3.12 -1.14
C ASN A 98 12.60 -2.81 -0.87
N ASP A 99 13.45 -3.84 -0.80
CA ASP A 99 14.91 -3.74 -0.60
C ASP A 99 15.31 -2.96 0.66
N ASN A 100 14.50 -3.04 1.72
CA ASN A 100 14.68 -2.28 2.95
C ASN A 100 14.67 -0.74 2.77
N ALA A 101 14.15 -0.24 1.65
CA ALA A 101 13.99 1.19 1.41
C ALA A 101 13.02 1.85 2.41
N ALA A 102 12.89 3.18 2.34
CA ALA A 102 12.03 3.94 3.25
C ALA A 102 10.56 3.48 3.23
N VAL A 103 9.77 3.93 4.22
CA VAL A 103 8.40 3.47 4.50
C VAL A 103 7.47 3.72 3.30
N VAL A 104 7.25 2.68 2.47
CA VAL A 104 6.38 2.74 1.27
C VAL A 104 4.92 2.40 1.52
N ILE A 105 4.59 1.90 2.72
CA ILE A 105 3.21 1.49 3.07
C ILE A 105 2.19 2.64 2.94
N THR A 106 2.65 3.88 3.12
CA THR A 106 1.85 5.11 2.99
C THR A 106 1.38 5.39 1.56
N TYR A 107 2.02 4.78 0.56
CA TYR A 107 1.64 4.85 -0.85
C TYR A 107 0.94 3.57 -1.32
N ILE A 108 1.39 2.41 -0.83
CA ILE A 108 0.81 1.11 -1.19
C ILE A 108 -0.67 1.04 -0.80
N LEU A 109 -1.02 1.42 0.43
CA LEU A 109 -2.41 1.27 0.89
C LEU A 109 -3.41 2.09 0.08
N PRO A 110 -3.20 3.41 -0.20
CA PRO A 110 -4.13 4.15 -1.05
C PRO A 110 -4.26 3.60 -2.48
N ILE A 111 -3.19 3.02 -3.05
CA ILE A 111 -3.24 2.37 -4.37
C ILE A 111 -4.11 1.10 -4.30
N LEU A 112 -3.96 0.30 -3.25
CA LEU A 112 -4.78 -0.90 -3.04
C LEU A 112 -6.25 -0.54 -2.77
N GLN A 113 -6.51 0.55 -2.04
CA GLN A 113 -7.87 1.04 -1.79
C GLN A 113 -8.52 1.54 -3.07
N ASP A 114 -7.77 2.26 -3.91
CA ASP A 114 -8.28 2.72 -5.22
C ASP A 114 -8.67 1.56 -6.15
N ALA A 115 -8.01 0.41 -5.99
CA ALA A 115 -8.33 -0.83 -6.70
C ALA A 115 -9.43 -1.67 -6.02
N GLY A 116 -9.98 -1.23 -4.88
CA GLY A 116 -11.01 -1.96 -4.14
C GLY A 116 -10.53 -3.26 -3.47
N LEU A 117 -9.23 -3.37 -3.15
CA LEU A 117 -8.66 -4.56 -2.52
C LEU A 117 -8.59 -4.46 -0.99
N VAL A 118 -8.52 -3.24 -0.47
CA VAL A 118 -8.48 -2.95 0.97
C VAL A 118 -9.35 -1.75 1.28
N GLU A 119 -9.79 -1.67 2.52
CA GLU A 119 -10.29 -0.41 3.07
C GLU A 119 -9.31 0.21 4.04
N ILE A 120 -9.45 1.52 4.25
CA ILE A 120 -8.61 2.29 5.15
C ILE A 120 -9.47 3.19 6.02
N ASP A 121 -9.37 3.03 7.34
CA ASP A 121 -9.74 4.07 8.27
C ASP A 121 -8.53 4.93 8.61
N GLY A 122 -8.52 6.15 8.10
CA GLY A 122 -7.47 7.13 8.36
C GLY A 122 -7.52 7.81 9.74
N ASN A 123 -8.47 7.45 10.61
CA ASN A 123 -8.49 7.92 12.00
C ASN A 123 -7.30 7.34 12.76
N ARG A 124 -6.69 8.11 13.67
CA ARG A 124 -5.53 7.62 14.41
C ARG A 124 -5.94 6.72 15.60
N PRO A 125 -5.31 5.54 15.78
CA PRO A 125 -4.29 4.95 14.90
C PRO A 125 -4.91 4.44 13.59
N ASN A 126 -4.28 4.76 12.45
CA ASN A 126 -4.77 4.37 11.13
C ASN A 126 -4.97 2.85 11.06
N ARG A 127 -6.02 2.41 10.37
CA ARG A 127 -6.35 1.00 10.24
C ARG A 127 -6.63 0.61 8.79
N THR A 128 -6.36 -0.64 8.45
CA THR A 128 -6.66 -1.19 7.12
C THR A 128 -7.03 -2.66 7.21
N TRP A 129 -7.84 -3.14 6.27
CA TRP A 129 -8.27 -4.54 6.20
C TRP A 129 -8.55 -4.94 4.76
N LEU A 130 -8.51 -6.25 4.49
CA LEU A 130 -8.93 -6.80 3.20
C LEU A 130 -10.44 -6.73 3.04
N LEU A 131 -10.87 -6.42 1.83
CA LEU A 131 -12.26 -6.53 1.37
C LEU A 131 -12.59 -7.97 0.93
#